data_AF-A0A0P8Y9L1-F1
#
_entry.id   AF-A0A0P8Y9L1-F1
#
_cell.length_a   1.000
_cell.length_b   1.000
_cell.length_c   1.000
_cell.angle_alpha   90.00
_cell.angle_beta   90.00
_cell.angle_gamma   90.00
#
_symmetry.space_group_name_H-M   'P 1'
#
loop_
_entity.id
_entity.type
_entity.pdbx_description
1 polymer ?
#
loop_
_entity_poly.entity_id
_entity_poly.type
_entity_poly.pdbx_seq_one_letter_code
_entity_poly.pdbx_strand_id
1 'polypeptide(L)'
;MSDIVFLLNGEATRVTGQPITRTLLDWLRETKHLTGTKEGCNEGDCGACTVMVTDANGAQSLNACILLLPQLHGKAVRTVEGISGPDGTPHPVQDAMVKHHGSQCGFCTPGIVVSLAVGHLNGATNFDEQLAGNLCRCTGYAPIIRAAEAAKDAPVPAWMAEDLTALKGMIETSESYMPTSTDALADWYLANPEATLIGGATDVGLWVTKRLQDLPQIAFLNGIDDLKQIEVTDDIIRIGAGVTITDLETLMADYHPSFAAMLRRYSSVQIRNAATIGGNIANGSPIGDGPPALIALGAKLHLRRGDQRRDMPLEDYFVAYGKQDRQAGEFVEAISIPRQADNLKCYKLTKRFDQDISAVCGCFMIRVKAGEIVEARIAFGGMAGTPHRADHVEKSLIGRPWNEETITLARAEFTKDYTPMSDMRASAEYRLEAAQNMLTRYFLESQGIATNVLEVTA
;
A
#
# COMPACT_ATOMS: atom_id res chain seq x y z
N MET A 1 8.07 7.11 25.76
CA MET A 1 8.16 5.65 25.95
C MET A 1 6.77 5.07 25.76
N SER A 2 6.65 3.85 25.25
CA SER A 2 5.34 3.22 25.05
C SER A 2 4.74 2.76 26.38
N ASP A 3 3.42 2.88 26.51
CA ASP A 3 2.58 2.07 27.38
C ASP A 3 1.43 1.57 26.52
N ILE A 4 1.49 0.31 26.10
CA ILE A 4 0.49 -0.26 25.20
C ILE A 4 0.06 -1.65 25.64
N VAL A 5 -1.12 -2.05 25.21
CA VAL A 5 -1.70 -3.36 25.51
C VAL A 5 -2.22 -4.01 24.23
N PHE A 6 -1.95 -5.30 24.05
CA PHE A 6 -2.39 -6.08 22.90
C PHE A 6 -2.38 -7.57 23.24
N LEU A 7 -3.07 -8.40 22.46
CA LEU A 7 -2.96 -9.87 22.59
C LEU A 7 -1.73 -10.36 21.81
N LEU A 8 -0.90 -11.20 22.42
CA LEU A 8 0.20 -11.88 21.76
C LEU A 8 -0.06 -13.39 21.80
N ASN A 9 -0.34 -13.99 20.64
CA ASN A 9 -0.70 -15.40 20.52
C ASN A 9 -1.84 -15.80 21.49
N GLY A 10 -2.86 -14.94 21.62
CA GLY A 10 -4.01 -15.11 22.53
C GLY A 10 -3.79 -14.66 23.98
N GLU A 11 -2.57 -14.27 24.38
CA GLU A 11 -2.27 -13.81 25.74
C GLU A 11 -2.22 -12.28 25.83
N ALA A 12 -2.97 -11.69 26.77
CA ALA A 12 -2.94 -10.26 27.01
C ALA A 12 -1.57 -9.79 27.52
N THR A 13 -0.95 -8.87 26.78
CA THR A 13 0.39 -8.37 27.04
C THR A 13 0.39 -6.84 27.18
N ARG A 14 0.99 -6.32 28.26
CA ARG A 14 1.31 -4.89 28.44
C ARG A 14 2.79 -4.64 28.17
N VAL A 15 3.09 -3.62 27.37
CA VAL A 15 4.46 -3.21 27.02
C VAL A 15 4.70 -1.78 27.48
N THR A 16 5.54 -1.64 28.51
CA THR A 16 5.92 -0.37 29.12
C THR A 16 7.41 -0.08 28.89
N GLY A 17 7.78 1.21 28.90
CA GLY A 17 9.18 1.64 28.95
C GLY A 17 9.99 1.40 27.66
N GLN A 18 9.36 1.00 26.56
CA GLN A 18 10.05 0.80 25.29
C GLN A 18 10.15 2.11 24.48
N PRO A 19 11.18 2.27 23.65
CA PRO A 19 11.19 3.31 22.63
C PRO A 19 9.96 3.22 21.73
N ILE A 20 9.35 4.35 21.39
CA ILE A 20 8.15 4.40 20.54
C ILE A 20 8.44 4.01 19.09
N THR A 21 9.71 4.07 18.68
CA THR A 21 10.24 3.62 17.38
C THR A 21 10.71 2.17 17.41
N ARG A 22 10.59 1.45 18.54
CA ARG A 22 10.96 0.03 18.59
C ARG A 22 10.03 -0.77 17.68
N THR A 23 10.62 -1.55 16.77
CA THR A 23 9.88 -2.41 15.85
C THR A 23 9.32 -3.62 16.61
N LEU A 24 8.20 -4.17 16.13
CA LEU A 24 7.64 -5.41 16.66
C LEU A 24 8.65 -6.55 16.52
N LEU A 25 9.38 -6.63 15.40
CA LEU A 25 10.38 -7.67 15.16
C LEU A 25 11.46 -7.69 16.24
N ASP A 26 12.07 -6.55 16.55
CA ASP A 26 13.13 -6.45 17.55
C ASP A 26 12.59 -6.80 18.93
N TRP A 27 11.40 -6.31 19.28
CA TRP A 27 10.79 -6.62 20.56
C TRP A 27 10.47 -8.11 20.71
N LEU A 28 9.89 -8.75 19.68
CA LEU A 28 9.60 -10.19 19.68
C LEU A 28 10.88 -11.01 19.90
N ARG A 29 11.96 -10.69 19.19
CA ARG A 29 13.18 -11.49 19.17
C ARG A 29 14.08 -11.24 20.36
N GLU A 30 14.28 -9.97 20.72
CA GLU A 30 15.26 -9.57 21.71
C GLU A 30 14.69 -9.47 23.13
N THR A 31 13.39 -9.15 23.25
CA THR A 31 12.74 -8.98 24.56
C THR A 31 11.90 -10.19 24.93
N LYS A 32 11.05 -10.69 24.02
CA LYS A 32 10.20 -11.85 24.26
C LYS A 32 10.85 -13.20 23.94
N HIS A 33 11.98 -13.19 23.21
CA HIS A 33 12.66 -14.40 22.72
C HIS A 33 11.76 -15.33 21.88
N LEU A 34 10.75 -14.76 21.22
CA LEU A 34 9.95 -15.43 20.20
C LEU A 34 10.73 -15.41 18.88
N THR A 35 11.62 -16.40 18.73
CA THR A 35 12.64 -16.41 17.68
C THR A 35 12.17 -16.93 16.33
N GLY A 36 10.92 -17.39 16.21
CA GLY A 36 10.32 -17.94 15.00
C GLY A 36 10.10 -16.89 13.91
N THR A 37 9.73 -15.67 14.28
CA THR A 37 9.67 -14.53 13.35
C THR A 37 11.09 -14.11 12.95
N LYS A 38 11.38 -14.06 11.64
CA LYS A 38 12.75 -13.92 11.12
C LYS A 38 13.00 -12.55 10.50
N GLU A 39 14.22 -12.06 10.64
CA GLU A 39 14.72 -10.93 9.87
C GLU A 39 15.41 -11.44 8.59
N GLY A 40 14.89 -11.08 7.42
CA GLY A 40 15.55 -11.36 6.14
C GLY A 40 16.07 -10.14 5.39
N CYS A 41 15.49 -8.96 5.65
CA CYS A 41 15.90 -7.70 5.02
C CYS A 41 15.78 -6.49 5.95
N ASN A 42 14.79 -6.47 6.84
CA ASN A 42 14.44 -5.32 7.68
C ASN A 42 13.99 -4.08 6.85
N GLU A 43 13.34 -4.32 5.70
CA GLU A 43 12.86 -3.28 4.77
C GLU A 43 11.42 -3.50 4.26
N GLY A 44 10.75 -4.56 4.73
CA GLY A 44 9.39 -4.91 4.28
C GLY A 44 9.32 -5.72 2.98
N ASP A 45 10.44 -5.96 2.29
CA ASP A 45 10.44 -6.65 0.99
C ASP A 45 10.29 -8.17 1.07
N CYS A 46 10.92 -8.84 2.03
CA CYS A 46 11.09 -10.30 1.94
C CYS A 46 9.96 -11.14 2.58
N GLY A 47 9.13 -10.54 3.46
CA GLY A 47 8.08 -11.25 4.19
C GLY A 47 8.56 -12.31 5.19
N ALA A 48 9.85 -12.45 5.47
CA ALA A 48 10.34 -13.41 6.46
C ALA A 48 9.87 -13.10 7.90
N CYS A 49 9.47 -11.84 8.13
CA CYS A 49 8.95 -11.31 9.39
C CYS A 49 7.43 -11.18 9.41
N THR A 50 6.70 -11.83 8.48
CA THR A 50 5.24 -11.71 8.44
C THR A 50 4.61 -12.20 9.73
N VAL A 51 3.73 -11.37 10.29
CA VAL A 51 2.87 -11.65 11.44
C VAL A 51 1.41 -11.41 11.04
N MET A 52 0.48 -12.04 11.75
CA MET A 52 -0.95 -11.75 11.64
C MET A 52 -1.32 -10.68 12.67
N VAL A 53 -1.97 -9.61 12.24
CA VAL A 53 -2.53 -8.59 13.11
C VAL A 53 -4.03 -8.58 12.94
N THR A 54 -4.78 -8.67 14.03
CA THR A 54 -6.24 -8.63 14.02
C THR A 54 -6.72 -7.40 14.77
N ASP A 55 -7.62 -6.65 14.15
CA ASP A 55 -8.36 -5.57 14.80
C ASP A 55 -9.87 -5.69 14.54
N ALA A 56 -10.63 -4.61 14.76
CA ALA A 56 -12.07 -4.60 14.57
C ALA A 56 -12.52 -4.93 13.13
N ASN A 57 -11.66 -4.74 12.13
CA ASN A 57 -11.94 -5.01 10.73
C ASN A 57 -11.51 -6.43 10.29
N GLY A 58 -10.89 -7.21 11.17
CA GLY A 58 -10.47 -8.58 10.90
C GLY A 58 -8.95 -8.77 10.89
N ALA A 59 -8.53 -9.95 10.44
CA ALA A 59 -7.13 -10.38 10.45
C ALA A 59 -6.42 -10.05 9.13
N GLN A 60 -5.23 -9.48 9.24
CA GLN A 60 -4.40 -9.09 8.11
C GLN A 60 -2.95 -9.53 8.34
N SER A 61 -2.22 -9.78 7.25
CA SER A 61 -0.79 -10.07 7.29
C SER A 61 -0.01 -8.76 7.21
N LEU A 62 0.98 -8.56 8.09
CA LEU A 62 1.83 -7.37 8.14
C LEU A 62 3.30 -7.75 8.34
N ASN A 63 4.23 -6.84 8.02
CA ASN A 63 5.67 -7.04 8.22
C ASN A 63 6.13 -6.48 9.58
N ALA A 64 6.57 -7.35 10.49
CA ALA A 64 6.97 -6.94 11.84
C ALA A 64 8.20 -6.01 11.89
N CYS A 65 9.07 -6.00 10.87
CA CYS A 65 10.29 -5.18 10.87
C CYS A 65 10.05 -3.68 10.72
N ILE A 66 8.89 -3.28 10.21
CA ILE A 66 8.52 -1.86 9.99
C ILE A 66 7.24 -1.48 10.73
N LEU A 67 6.69 -2.41 11.52
CA LEU A 67 5.55 -2.18 12.39
C LEU A 67 6.07 -1.72 13.75
N LEU A 68 5.73 -0.49 14.16
CA LEU A 68 6.17 0.07 15.43
C LEU A 68 5.22 -0.35 16.55
N LEU A 69 5.77 -0.64 17.73
CA LEU A 69 4.98 -1.13 18.86
C LEU A 69 3.68 -0.32 19.11
N PRO A 70 3.68 1.03 19.14
CA PRO A 70 2.47 1.80 19.41
C PRO A 70 1.28 1.51 18.48
N GLN A 71 1.54 1.10 17.23
CA GLN A 71 0.49 0.77 16.26
C GLN A 71 -0.34 -0.46 16.66
N LEU A 72 0.13 -1.25 17.63
CA LEU A 72 -0.48 -2.49 18.08
C LEU A 72 -1.46 -2.32 19.24
N HIS A 73 -1.53 -1.13 19.84
CA HIS A 73 -2.41 -0.89 20.98
C HIS A 73 -3.87 -1.28 20.65
N GLY A 74 -4.47 -2.13 21.48
CA GLY A 74 -5.83 -2.63 21.33
C GLY A 74 -6.02 -3.71 20.25
N LYS A 75 -4.94 -4.22 19.64
CA LYS A 75 -4.99 -5.25 18.59
C LYS A 75 -4.60 -6.63 19.13
N ALA A 76 -4.69 -7.65 18.27
CA ALA A 76 -4.08 -8.96 18.50
C ALA A 76 -2.96 -9.20 17.49
N VAL A 77 -1.87 -9.81 17.94
CA VAL A 77 -0.72 -10.22 17.15
C VAL A 77 -0.54 -11.71 17.29
N ARG A 78 -0.53 -12.43 16.17
CA ARG A 78 -0.19 -13.84 16.11
C ARG A 78 1.07 -14.04 15.27
N THR A 79 2.08 -14.64 15.89
CA THR A 79 3.35 -15.01 15.27
C THR A 79 3.29 -16.47 14.81
N VAL A 80 4.35 -16.95 14.15
CA VAL A 80 4.41 -18.36 13.70
C VAL A 80 4.24 -19.36 14.85
N GLU A 81 4.70 -19.01 16.04
CA GLU A 81 4.58 -19.81 17.27
C GLU A 81 3.13 -19.98 17.73
N GLY A 82 2.24 -19.06 17.37
CA GLY A 82 0.81 -19.09 17.71
C GLY A 82 -0.09 -19.65 16.60
N ILE A 83 0.47 -20.14 15.49
CA ILE A 83 -0.34 -20.72 14.39
C ILE A 83 -0.87 -22.11 14.74
N SER A 84 -0.06 -22.93 15.41
CA SER A 84 -0.50 -24.21 15.96
C SER A 84 -1.52 -24.00 17.08
N GLY A 85 -2.42 -24.97 17.25
CA GLY A 85 -3.39 -24.97 18.34
C GLY A 85 -2.73 -25.10 19.72
N PRO A 86 -3.44 -24.77 20.82
CA PRO A 86 -2.89 -24.85 22.18
C PRO A 86 -2.41 -26.24 22.61
N ASP A 87 -2.93 -27.30 21.99
CA ASP A 87 -2.55 -28.71 22.20
C ASP A 87 -1.39 -29.17 21.29
N GLY A 88 -0.85 -28.27 20.48
CA GLY A 88 0.21 -28.56 19.50
C GLY A 88 -0.32 -29.05 18.15
N THR A 89 -1.65 -29.13 17.95
CA THR A 89 -2.23 -29.51 16.66
C THR A 89 -1.80 -28.51 15.57
N PRO A 90 -1.20 -28.96 14.45
CA PRO A 90 -0.79 -28.06 13.38
C PRO A 90 -2.00 -27.46 12.67
N HIS A 91 -1.88 -26.19 12.26
CA HIS A 91 -2.83 -25.58 11.33
C HIS A 91 -2.77 -26.32 9.97
N PRO A 92 -3.89 -26.44 9.21
CA PRO A 92 -3.91 -27.13 7.92
C PRO A 92 -2.78 -26.71 6.95
N VAL A 93 -2.49 -25.41 6.88
CA VAL A 93 -1.34 -24.86 6.11
C VAL A 93 0.00 -25.44 6.55
N GLN A 94 0.27 -25.59 7.86
CA GLN A 94 1.55 -26.15 8.33
C GLN A 94 1.69 -27.61 7.89
N ASP A 95 0.63 -28.41 8.05
CA ASP A 95 0.60 -29.81 7.64
C ASP A 95 0.76 -29.96 6.11
N ALA A 96 0.07 -29.14 5.32
CA ALA A 96 0.20 -29.11 3.87
C ALA A 96 1.61 -28.71 3.42
N MET A 97 2.24 -27.72 4.07
CA MET A 97 3.61 -27.31 3.77
C MET A 97 4.62 -28.44 3.97
N VAL A 98 4.43 -29.29 4.98
CA VAL A 98 5.25 -30.49 5.19
C VAL A 98 4.99 -31.51 4.07
N LYS A 99 3.72 -31.86 3.82
CA LYS A 99 3.31 -32.90 2.85
C LYS A 99 3.70 -32.58 1.40
N HIS A 100 3.69 -31.31 1.03
CA HIS A 100 3.99 -30.88 -0.35
C HIS A 100 5.43 -30.38 -0.53
N HIS A 101 6.29 -30.54 0.48
CA HIS A 101 7.68 -30.07 0.46
C HIS A 101 7.79 -28.57 0.20
N GLY A 102 6.90 -27.78 0.82
CA GLY A 102 6.86 -26.32 0.74
C GLY A 102 8.05 -25.61 1.41
N SER A 103 9.04 -26.36 1.89
CA SER A 103 10.25 -25.83 2.52
C SER A 103 11.50 -26.65 2.13
N GLN A 104 12.64 -25.97 2.14
CA GLN A 104 13.98 -26.58 2.03
C GLN A 104 14.88 -26.08 3.17
N CYS A 105 15.37 -24.84 3.09
CA CYS A 105 16.22 -24.27 4.15
C CYS A 105 15.45 -23.84 5.41
N GLY A 106 14.12 -23.76 5.35
CA GLY A 106 13.26 -23.38 6.48
C GLY A 106 13.17 -21.88 6.79
N PHE A 107 14.08 -21.03 6.30
CA PHE A 107 14.18 -19.64 6.77
C PHE A 107 12.97 -18.76 6.45
N CYS A 108 12.43 -18.86 5.24
CA CYS A 108 11.23 -18.10 4.82
C CYS A 108 9.92 -18.76 5.26
N THR A 109 9.96 -20.01 5.74
CA THR A 109 8.77 -20.80 6.06
C THR A 109 7.87 -20.16 7.11
N PRO A 110 8.38 -19.55 8.20
CA PRO A 110 7.53 -18.85 9.16
C PRO A 110 6.64 -17.79 8.53
N GLY A 111 7.23 -16.87 7.75
CA GLY A 111 6.47 -15.80 7.09
C GLY A 111 5.45 -16.32 6.09
N ILE A 112 5.82 -17.34 5.30
CA ILE A 112 4.91 -17.99 4.33
C ILE A 112 3.73 -18.65 5.06
N VAL A 113 3.99 -19.39 6.14
CA VAL A 113 2.95 -20.06 6.92
C VAL A 113 1.98 -19.04 7.50
N VAL A 114 2.47 -17.93 8.04
CA VAL A 114 1.60 -16.87 8.58
C VAL A 114 0.78 -16.22 7.45
N SER A 115 1.38 -15.85 6.32
CA SER A 115 0.64 -15.29 5.18
C SER A 115 -0.46 -16.22 4.70
N LEU A 116 -0.16 -17.52 4.54
CA LEU A 116 -1.13 -18.51 4.10
C LEU A 116 -2.19 -18.81 5.16
N ALA A 117 -1.86 -18.76 6.45
CA ALA A 117 -2.85 -18.92 7.52
C ALA A 117 -3.83 -17.74 7.57
N VAL A 118 -3.37 -16.50 7.37
CA VAL A 118 -4.24 -15.32 7.19
C VAL A 118 -5.11 -15.46 5.94
N GLY A 119 -4.50 -15.85 4.81
CA GLY A 119 -5.25 -16.10 3.58
C GLY A 119 -6.34 -17.17 3.77
N HIS A 120 -6.01 -18.29 4.42
CA HIS A 120 -6.95 -19.35 4.75
C HIS A 120 -8.10 -18.87 5.65
N LEU A 121 -7.79 -18.11 6.71
CA LEU A 121 -8.78 -17.50 7.61
C LEU A 121 -9.77 -16.60 6.84
N ASN A 122 -9.27 -15.86 5.86
CA ASN A 122 -10.06 -14.93 5.05
C ASN A 122 -10.67 -15.58 3.78
N GLY A 123 -10.47 -16.89 3.56
CA GLY A 123 -10.96 -17.59 2.37
C GLY A 123 -10.28 -17.18 1.06
N ALA A 124 -9.07 -16.62 1.12
CA ALA A 124 -8.33 -16.15 -0.05
C ALA A 124 -7.80 -17.30 -0.91
N THR A 125 -8.00 -17.21 -2.22
CA THR A 125 -7.51 -18.18 -3.21
C THR A 125 -6.54 -17.56 -4.22
N ASN A 126 -6.28 -16.26 -4.14
CA ASN A 126 -5.32 -15.52 -4.98
C ASN A 126 -3.88 -15.70 -4.45
N PHE A 127 -3.38 -16.94 -4.40
CA PHE A 127 -2.12 -17.28 -3.72
C PHE A 127 -0.89 -16.53 -4.24
N ASP A 128 -0.82 -16.28 -5.55
CA ASP A 128 0.28 -15.49 -6.14
C ASP A 128 0.37 -14.10 -5.51
N GLU A 129 -0.78 -13.48 -5.24
CA GLU A 129 -0.87 -12.17 -4.61
C GLU A 129 -0.55 -12.24 -3.12
N GLN A 130 -1.14 -13.20 -2.39
CA GLN A 130 -0.90 -13.40 -0.96
C GLN A 130 0.57 -13.68 -0.65
N LEU A 131 1.29 -14.33 -1.58
CA LEU A 131 2.68 -14.71 -1.45
C LEU A 131 3.66 -13.77 -2.17
N ALA A 132 3.18 -12.76 -2.90
CA ALA A 132 4.05 -11.82 -3.63
C ALA A 132 5.11 -11.17 -2.73
N GLY A 133 4.73 -10.91 -1.46
CA GLY A 133 5.62 -10.35 -0.43
C GLY A 133 6.46 -11.37 0.35
N ASN A 134 6.39 -12.67 0.04
CA ASN A 134 7.13 -13.73 0.73
C ASN A 134 8.17 -14.35 -0.20
N LEU A 135 9.41 -13.88 -0.12
CA LEU A 135 10.47 -14.33 -1.01
C LEU A 135 11.03 -15.69 -0.57
N CYS A 136 11.05 -16.64 -1.50
CA CYS A 136 11.71 -17.94 -1.33
C CYS A 136 12.76 -18.16 -2.40
N ARG A 137 13.99 -18.46 -1.98
CA ARG A 137 15.11 -18.69 -2.92
C ARG A 137 15.39 -20.16 -3.24
N CYS A 138 14.77 -21.08 -2.51
CA CYS A 138 15.11 -22.50 -2.57
C CYS A 138 14.07 -23.33 -3.36
N THR A 139 12.78 -23.11 -3.11
CA THR A 139 11.71 -24.05 -3.52
C THR A 139 11.22 -23.87 -4.95
N GLY A 140 11.45 -22.70 -5.56
CA GLY A 140 10.85 -22.33 -6.84
C GLY A 140 9.34 -22.08 -6.78
N TYR A 141 8.78 -21.82 -5.58
CA TYR A 141 7.37 -21.50 -5.30
C TYR A 141 6.32 -22.60 -5.56
N ALA A 142 6.45 -23.40 -6.62
CA ALA A 142 5.49 -24.45 -6.97
C ALA A 142 5.06 -25.39 -5.82
N PRO A 143 5.96 -25.90 -4.94
CA PRO A 143 5.50 -26.71 -3.79
C PRO A 143 4.73 -25.92 -2.73
N ILE A 144 4.99 -24.61 -2.59
CA ILE A 144 4.26 -23.74 -1.67
C ILE A 144 2.83 -23.51 -2.19
N ILE A 145 2.68 -23.27 -3.49
CA ILE A 145 1.35 -23.15 -4.12
C ILE A 145 0.56 -24.45 -3.98
N ARG A 146 1.19 -25.62 -4.21
CA ARG A 146 0.54 -26.92 -3.97
C ARG A 146 0.06 -27.09 -2.52
N ALA A 147 0.84 -26.62 -1.54
CA ALA A 147 0.45 -26.64 -0.13
C ALA A 147 -0.74 -25.70 0.16
N ALA A 148 -0.73 -24.49 -0.40
CA ALA A 148 -1.82 -23.53 -0.26
C ALA A 148 -3.14 -24.08 -0.85
N GLU A 149 -3.08 -24.62 -2.07
CA GLU A 149 -4.21 -25.27 -2.74
C GLU A 149 -4.77 -26.46 -1.93
N ALA A 150 -3.89 -27.28 -1.36
CA ALA A 150 -4.31 -28.43 -0.56
C ALA A 150 -4.95 -28.04 0.79
N ALA A 151 -4.61 -26.87 1.32
CA ALA A 151 -5.12 -26.39 2.60
C ALA A 151 -6.39 -25.54 2.48
N LYS A 152 -6.70 -24.96 1.30
CA LYS A 152 -7.70 -23.90 1.15
C LYS A 152 -9.12 -24.28 1.58
N ASP A 153 -9.50 -25.55 1.38
CA ASP A 153 -10.85 -26.05 1.67
C ASP A 153 -10.93 -26.73 3.05
N ALA A 154 -9.84 -26.76 3.81
CA ALA A 154 -9.85 -27.28 5.16
C ALA A 154 -10.68 -26.36 6.09
N PRO A 155 -11.31 -26.90 7.15
CA PRO A 155 -11.97 -26.05 8.13
C PRO A 155 -10.97 -25.10 8.80
N VAL A 156 -11.31 -23.82 8.88
CA VAL A 156 -10.54 -22.83 9.64
C VAL A 156 -10.55 -23.22 11.12
N PRO A 157 -9.39 -23.40 11.76
CA PRO A 157 -9.36 -23.78 13.16
C PRO A 157 -9.92 -22.71 14.10
N ALA A 158 -10.75 -23.10 15.07
CA ALA A 158 -11.40 -22.17 16.00
C ALA A 158 -10.40 -21.35 16.83
N TRP A 159 -9.21 -21.88 17.11
CA TRP A 159 -8.17 -21.17 17.86
C TRP A 159 -7.54 -20.00 17.10
N MET A 160 -7.82 -19.83 15.81
CA MET A 160 -7.36 -18.67 15.02
C MET A 160 -8.19 -17.40 15.29
N ALA A 161 -9.36 -17.53 15.92
CA ALA A 161 -10.15 -16.39 16.35
C ALA A 161 -9.49 -15.68 17.55
N GLU A 162 -9.49 -14.35 17.55
CA GLU A 162 -8.94 -13.51 18.62
C GLU A 162 -10.07 -12.83 19.40
N ASP A 163 -9.99 -12.81 20.73
CA ASP A 163 -10.98 -12.14 21.60
C ASP A 163 -10.45 -10.80 22.12
N LEU A 164 -10.63 -9.74 21.33
CA LEU A 164 -10.18 -8.40 21.69
C LEU A 164 -10.89 -7.83 22.94
N THR A 165 -12.02 -8.40 23.36
CA THR A 165 -12.73 -7.92 24.57
C THR A 165 -11.91 -8.13 25.84
N ALA A 166 -11.01 -9.11 25.84
CA ALA A 166 -10.05 -9.36 26.91
C ALA A 166 -9.12 -8.17 27.20
N LEU A 167 -8.94 -7.24 26.25
CA LEU A 167 -8.09 -6.07 26.42
C LEU A 167 -8.78 -4.88 27.08
N LYS A 168 -10.12 -4.84 27.16
CA LYS A 168 -10.89 -3.65 27.52
C LYS A 168 -10.44 -2.99 28.83
N GLY A 169 -10.36 -3.77 29.91
CA GLY A 169 -9.94 -3.25 31.23
C GLY A 169 -8.47 -2.82 31.27
N MET A 170 -7.61 -3.38 30.42
CA MET A 170 -6.20 -2.99 30.36
C MET A 170 -6.02 -1.67 29.59
N ILE A 171 -6.77 -1.47 28.51
CA ILE A 171 -6.77 -0.24 27.71
C ILE A 171 -7.17 0.96 28.57
N GLU A 172 -8.22 0.82 29.40
CA GLU A 172 -8.72 1.88 30.29
C GLU A 172 -7.67 2.37 31.31
N THR A 173 -6.65 1.56 31.60
CA THR A 173 -5.56 1.89 32.54
C THR A 173 -4.23 2.22 31.84
N SER A 174 -4.24 2.35 30.52
CA SER A 174 -3.07 2.69 29.73
C SER A 174 -2.86 4.20 29.64
N GLU A 175 -1.62 4.64 29.74
CA GLU A 175 -1.21 6.03 29.58
C GLU A 175 -0.81 6.38 28.13
N SER A 176 -1.21 5.55 27.15
CA SER A 176 -0.90 5.80 25.75
C SER A 176 -1.59 7.08 25.25
N TYR A 177 -0.81 8.11 24.93
CA TYR A 177 -1.34 9.30 24.28
C TYR A 177 -1.20 9.15 22.76
N MET A 178 -2.30 8.83 22.09
CA MET A 178 -2.42 8.83 20.63
C MET A 178 -3.70 9.57 20.23
N PRO A 179 -3.67 10.40 19.18
CA PRO A 179 -4.89 11.04 18.68
C PRO A 179 -5.89 9.96 18.23
N THR A 180 -7.15 10.12 18.62
CA THR A 180 -8.24 9.19 18.30
C THR A 180 -9.27 9.80 17.34
N SER A 181 -9.12 11.09 17.01
CA SER A 181 -9.95 11.83 16.07
C SER A 181 -9.11 12.82 15.26
N THR A 182 -9.62 13.23 14.10
CA THR A 182 -8.96 14.26 13.29
C THR A 182 -8.87 15.61 13.98
N ASP A 183 -9.81 15.93 14.88
CA ASP A 183 -9.78 17.15 15.69
C ASP A 183 -8.63 17.12 16.71
N ALA A 184 -8.49 16.01 17.46
CA ALA A 184 -7.40 15.84 18.40
C ALA A 184 -6.02 15.86 17.70
N LEU A 185 -5.94 15.28 16.50
CA LEU A 185 -4.74 15.37 15.66
C LEU A 185 -4.46 16.81 15.22
N ALA A 186 -5.47 17.55 14.77
CA ALA A 186 -5.32 18.90 14.28
C ALA A 186 -4.80 19.86 15.37
N ASP A 187 -5.36 19.76 16.58
CA ASP A 187 -4.91 20.54 17.75
C ASP A 187 -3.48 20.20 18.13
N TRP A 188 -3.18 18.90 18.24
CA TRP A 188 -1.86 18.44 18.64
C TRP A 188 -0.81 18.80 17.59
N TYR A 189 -1.09 18.62 16.29
CA TYR A 189 -0.10 18.87 15.25
C TYR A 189 0.13 20.37 15.01
N LEU A 190 -0.87 21.21 15.26
CA LEU A 190 -0.68 22.66 15.24
C LEU A 190 0.30 23.13 16.34
N ALA A 191 0.24 22.52 17.52
CA ALA A 191 1.19 22.78 18.61
C ALA A 191 2.57 22.12 18.39
N ASN A 192 2.65 21.10 17.53
CA ASN A 192 3.85 20.29 17.30
C ASN A 192 4.16 20.17 15.80
N PRO A 193 4.41 21.28 15.09
CA PRO A 193 4.47 21.30 13.61
C PRO A 193 5.63 20.50 13.02
N GLU A 194 6.70 20.29 13.79
CA GLU A 194 7.88 19.50 13.40
C GLU A 194 7.73 18.00 13.70
N ALA A 195 6.59 17.57 14.26
CA ALA A 195 6.36 16.17 14.57
C ALA A 195 6.28 15.32 13.30
N THR A 196 6.74 14.07 13.43
CA THR A 196 6.60 13.06 12.38
C THR A 196 5.24 12.37 12.52
N LEU A 197 4.39 12.51 11.51
CA LEU A 197 3.14 11.77 11.43
C LEU A 197 3.38 10.38 10.84
N ILE A 198 2.83 9.35 11.46
CA ILE A 198 2.98 7.96 11.01
C ILE A 198 1.59 7.37 10.74
N GLY A 199 1.29 7.15 9.46
CA GLY A 199 0.18 6.30 9.02
C GLY A 199 0.54 4.82 9.15
N GLY A 200 0.88 4.19 8.02
CA GLY A 200 1.28 2.78 7.97
C GLY A 200 2.70 2.45 8.41
N ALA A 201 3.56 3.47 8.60
CA ALA A 201 5.00 3.32 8.84
C ALA A 201 5.80 2.62 7.71
N THR A 202 5.21 2.38 6.53
CA THR A 202 5.88 1.63 5.46
C THR A 202 7.03 2.37 4.77
N ASP A 203 7.05 3.71 4.84
CA ASP A 203 8.20 4.54 4.47
C ASP A 203 9.02 4.94 5.72
N VAL A 204 8.36 5.45 6.76
CA VAL A 204 9.01 5.97 7.99
C VAL A 204 9.75 4.88 8.75
N GLY A 205 9.27 3.63 8.71
CA GLY A 205 9.95 2.48 9.29
C GLY A 205 11.38 2.33 8.74
N LEU A 206 11.59 2.62 7.44
CA LEU A 206 12.92 2.59 6.83
C LEU A 206 13.84 3.71 7.32
N TRP A 207 13.28 4.82 7.81
CA TRP A 207 14.08 5.88 8.42
C TRP A 207 14.69 5.39 9.72
N VAL A 208 13.92 4.64 10.51
CA VAL A 208 14.41 4.00 11.74
C VAL A 208 15.37 2.85 11.41
N THR A 209 14.98 1.93 10.53
CA THR A 209 15.71 0.67 10.35
C THR A 209 16.92 0.77 9.43
N LYS A 210 16.82 1.55 8.34
CA LYS A 210 17.88 1.67 7.34
C LYS A 210 18.67 2.95 7.45
N ARG A 211 18.01 4.05 7.77
CA ARG A 211 18.69 5.34 7.97
C ARG A 211 19.14 5.56 9.41
N LEU A 212 18.76 4.67 10.34
CA LEU A 212 19.12 4.73 11.76
C LEU A 212 18.77 6.11 12.37
N GLN A 213 17.68 6.71 11.91
CA GLN A 213 17.22 8.00 12.38
C GLN A 213 16.47 7.84 13.70
N ASP A 214 16.76 8.77 14.62
CA ASP A 214 15.95 8.95 15.82
C ASP A 214 14.80 9.93 15.52
N LEU A 215 13.59 9.57 15.96
CA LEU A 215 12.37 10.32 15.69
C LEU A 215 11.80 10.82 17.03
N PRO A 216 12.11 12.06 17.43
CA PRO A 216 11.87 12.52 18.80
C PRO A 216 10.41 12.79 19.12
N GLN A 217 9.61 13.19 18.12
CA GLN A 217 8.21 13.55 18.30
C GLN A 217 7.35 12.93 17.21
N ILE A 218 6.42 12.06 17.60
CA ILE A 218 5.64 11.22 16.68
C ILE A 218 4.16 11.27 17.06
N ALA A 219 3.29 11.29 16.05
CA ALA A 219 1.88 10.92 16.21
C ALA A 219 1.52 9.76 15.28
N PHE A 220 0.88 8.75 15.86
CA PHE A 220 0.39 7.58 15.13
C PHE A 220 -1.06 7.83 14.70
N LEU A 221 -1.33 7.65 13.41
CA LEU A 221 -2.63 7.97 12.80
C LEU A 221 -3.55 6.74 12.68
N ASN A 222 -3.02 5.54 12.91
CA ASN A 222 -3.77 4.29 12.76
C ASN A 222 -4.89 4.10 13.79
N GLY A 223 -4.95 4.93 14.84
CA GLY A 223 -6.04 4.96 15.83
C GLY A 223 -7.14 5.98 15.54
N ILE A 224 -7.04 6.73 14.43
CA ILE A 224 -7.99 7.80 14.07
C ILE A 224 -9.00 7.24 13.07
N ASP A 225 -10.20 6.91 13.53
CA ASP A 225 -11.19 6.20 12.70
C ASP A 225 -11.91 7.12 11.70
N ASP A 226 -12.14 8.39 12.04
CA ASP A 226 -12.72 9.38 11.12
C ASP A 226 -11.77 9.72 9.94
N LEU A 227 -10.46 9.47 10.07
CA LEU A 227 -9.49 9.62 8.98
C LEU A 227 -9.48 8.43 8.01
N LYS A 228 -10.17 7.32 8.32
CA LYS A 228 -10.23 6.10 7.50
C LYS A 228 -11.56 5.92 6.76
N GLN A 229 -12.41 6.94 6.78
CA GLN A 229 -13.75 6.84 6.19
C GLN A 229 -13.71 6.95 4.67
N ILE A 230 -14.61 6.22 4.02
CA ILE A 230 -14.91 6.31 2.60
C ILE A 230 -16.38 6.74 2.48
N GLU A 231 -16.64 7.78 1.70
CA GLU A 231 -17.98 8.26 1.40
C GLU A 231 -18.16 8.31 -0.11
N VAL A 232 -19.17 7.59 -0.61
CA VAL A 232 -19.56 7.60 -2.02
C VAL A 232 -20.89 8.32 -2.14
N THR A 233 -20.92 9.38 -2.95
CA THR A 233 -22.15 10.10 -3.33
C THR A 233 -22.37 9.99 -4.84
N ASP A 234 -23.44 10.61 -5.34
CA ASP A 234 -23.71 10.70 -6.78
C ASP A 234 -22.67 11.56 -7.52
N ASP A 235 -22.00 12.48 -6.81
CA ASP A 235 -21.09 13.46 -7.40
C ASP A 235 -19.61 13.15 -7.15
N ILE A 236 -19.26 12.59 -5.98
CA ILE A 236 -17.87 12.35 -5.58
C ILE A 236 -17.68 11.03 -4.83
N ILE A 237 -16.45 10.53 -4.85
CA ILE A 237 -15.93 9.53 -3.94
C ILE A 237 -14.91 10.23 -3.04
N ARG A 238 -15.23 10.43 -1.76
CA ARG A 238 -14.32 11.00 -0.75
C ARG A 238 -13.64 9.87 0.01
N ILE A 239 -12.31 9.94 0.12
CA ILE A 239 -11.46 8.90 0.70
C ILE A 239 -10.56 9.56 1.74
N GLY A 240 -10.70 9.17 3.00
CA GLY A 240 -9.86 9.66 4.10
C GLY A 240 -8.39 9.27 3.95
N ALA A 241 -7.48 10.09 4.47
CA ALA A 241 -6.04 9.89 4.34
C ALA A 241 -5.51 8.60 5.02
N GLY A 242 -6.27 8.07 5.98
CA GLY A 242 -5.98 6.85 6.73
C GLY A 242 -6.47 5.58 6.05
N VAL A 243 -7.23 5.67 4.96
CA VAL A 243 -7.68 4.51 4.17
C VAL A 243 -6.47 3.74 3.65
N THR A 244 -6.46 2.43 3.88
CA THR A 244 -5.35 1.57 3.47
C THR A 244 -5.33 1.39 1.96
N ILE A 245 -4.18 0.98 1.40
CA ILE A 245 -4.11 0.68 -0.03
C ILE A 245 -4.97 -0.56 -0.37
N THR A 246 -5.13 -1.51 0.56
CA THR A 246 -6.05 -2.66 0.40
C THR A 246 -7.51 -2.21 0.28
N ASP A 247 -7.96 -1.28 1.14
CA ASP A 247 -9.33 -0.77 1.10
C ASP A 247 -9.56 0.10 -0.13
N LEU A 248 -8.54 0.88 -0.55
CA LEU A 248 -8.58 1.64 -1.80
C LEU A 248 -8.65 0.72 -3.02
N GLU A 249 -7.88 -0.36 -3.05
CA GLU A 249 -7.93 -1.36 -4.12
C GLU A 249 -9.33 -1.96 -4.25
N THR A 250 -9.93 -2.35 -3.12
CA THR A 250 -11.29 -2.89 -3.05
C THR A 250 -12.31 -1.88 -3.57
N LEU A 251 -12.25 -0.62 -3.10
CA LEU A 251 -13.14 0.45 -3.55
C LEU A 251 -13.00 0.71 -5.06
N MET A 252 -11.77 0.78 -5.56
CA MET A 252 -11.52 1.08 -6.97
C MET A 252 -11.88 -0.08 -7.90
N ALA A 253 -12.03 -1.30 -7.40
CA ALA A 253 -12.48 -2.43 -8.23
C ALA A 253 -13.88 -2.19 -8.82
N ASP A 254 -14.76 -1.49 -8.11
CA ASP A 254 -16.12 -1.19 -8.55
C ASP A 254 -16.20 0.04 -9.46
N TYR A 255 -15.28 1.00 -9.30
CA TYR A 255 -15.37 2.31 -9.95
C TYR A 255 -14.34 2.55 -11.05
N HIS A 256 -13.12 2.06 -10.85
CA HIS A 256 -11.98 2.25 -11.75
C HIS A 256 -11.10 0.97 -11.77
N PRO A 257 -11.56 -0.13 -12.39
CA PRO A 257 -10.93 -1.45 -12.29
C PRO A 257 -9.46 -1.48 -12.73
N SER A 258 -9.08 -0.63 -13.70
CA SER A 258 -7.67 -0.53 -14.11
C SER A 258 -6.78 0.03 -13.01
N PHE A 259 -7.30 0.92 -12.16
CA PHE A 259 -6.57 1.44 -11.00
C PHE A 259 -6.44 0.36 -9.94
N ALA A 260 -7.52 -0.37 -9.63
CA ALA A 260 -7.45 -1.52 -8.73
C ALA A 260 -6.43 -2.57 -9.19
N ALA A 261 -6.41 -2.92 -10.48
CA ALA A 261 -5.43 -3.86 -11.05
C ALA A 261 -3.97 -3.37 -10.91
N MET A 262 -3.74 -2.05 -10.96
CA MET A 262 -2.43 -1.46 -10.67
C MET A 262 -2.11 -1.51 -9.17
N LEU A 263 -3.08 -1.22 -8.30
CA LEU A 263 -2.94 -1.29 -6.85
C LEU A 263 -2.67 -2.73 -6.37
N ARG A 264 -3.19 -3.75 -7.05
CA ARG A 264 -2.79 -5.15 -6.83
C ARG A 264 -1.28 -5.39 -6.97
N ARG A 265 -0.60 -4.54 -7.74
CA ARG A 265 0.87 -4.53 -7.92
C ARG A 265 1.56 -3.43 -7.10
N TYR A 266 0.83 -2.69 -6.27
CA TYR A 266 1.38 -1.78 -5.28
C TYR A 266 2.02 -2.61 -4.16
N SER A 267 3.35 -2.68 -4.17
CA SER A 267 4.13 -3.44 -3.19
C SER A 267 3.61 -4.89 -3.03
N SER A 268 3.44 -5.37 -1.80
CA SER A 268 2.82 -6.66 -1.45
C SER A 268 1.57 -6.47 -0.58
N VAL A 269 0.77 -7.53 -0.42
CA VAL A 269 -0.39 -7.55 0.49
C VAL A 269 -0.03 -7.05 1.88
N GLN A 270 1.12 -7.48 2.44
CA GLN A 270 1.55 -7.06 3.78
C GLN A 270 1.80 -5.56 3.90
N ILE A 271 2.28 -4.94 2.82
CA ILE A 271 2.48 -3.50 2.76
C ILE A 271 1.15 -2.79 2.49
N ARG A 272 0.29 -3.30 1.61
CA ARG A 272 -1.02 -2.69 1.32
C ARG A 272 -1.94 -2.63 2.53
N ASN A 273 -1.90 -3.66 3.38
CA ASN A 273 -2.67 -3.72 4.63
C ASN A 273 -2.27 -2.64 5.64
N ALA A 274 -1.05 -2.11 5.55
CA ALA A 274 -0.54 -1.07 6.46
C ALA A 274 -0.49 0.32 5.81
N ALA A 275 -0.01 0.41 4.57
CA ALA A 275 0.19 1.66 3.85
C ALA A 275 -1.16 2.38 3.64
N THR A 276 -1.15 3.71 3.77
CA THR A 276 -2.35 4.53 3.57
C THR A 276 -2.20 5.43 2.36
N ILE A 277 -3.32 5.79 1.72
CA ILE A 277 -3.29 6.69 0.56
C ILE A 277 -2.78 8.09 0.93
N GLY A 278 -3.14 8.59 2.11
CA GLY A 278 -2.63 9.86 2.62
C GLY A 278 -1.12 9.81 2.87
N GLY A 279 -0.60 8.70 3.39
CA GLY A 279 0.84 8.49 3.54
C GLY A 279 1.56 8.45 2.19
N ASN A 280 0.99 7.77 1.20
CA ASN A 280 1.53 7.70 -0.16
C ASN A 280 1.65 9.10 -0.81
N ILE A 281 0.62 9.94 -0.66
CA ILE A 281 0.61 11.33 -1.15
C ILE A 281 1.58 12.19 -0.33
N ALA A 282 1.52 12.13 1.00
CA ALA A 282 2.32 12.97 1.90
C ALA A 282 3.82 12.65 1.84
N ASN A 283 4.20 11.43 1.47
CA ASN A 283 5.60 11.06 1.21
C ASN A 283 6.17 11.82 0.01
N GLY A 284 5.33 12.21 -0.96
CA GLY A 284 5.73 13.09 -2.05
C GLY A 284 6.76 12.50 -3.02
N SER A 285 6.84 11.17 -3.09
CA SER A 285 7.79 10.47 -3.94
C SER A 285 7.38 10.55 -5.42
N PRO A 286 8.30 10.86 -6.35
CA PRO A 286 8.00 10.92 -7.78
C PRO A 286 7.62 9.57 -8.40
N ILE A 287 7.91 8.48 -7.69
CA ILE A 287 7.64 7.08 -8.10
C ILE A 287 6.50 6.46 -7.29
N GLY A 288 5.73 7.26 -6.53
CA GLY A 288 4.51 6.79 -5.90
C GLY A 288 3.46 6.44 -6.95
N ASP A 289 2.88 5.25 -6.86
CA ASP A 289 1.92 4.75 -7.86
C ASP A 289 0.53 5.39 -7.74
N GLY A 290 0.14 5.89 -6.56
CA GLY A 290 -1.17 6.50 -6.32
C GLY A 290 -1.37 7.84 -7.06
N PRO A 291 -0.48 8.84 -6.89
CA PRO A 291 -0.67 10.17 -7.45
C PRO A 291 -0.94 10.21 -8.96
N PRO A 292 -0.21 9.48 -9.84
CA PRO A 292 -0.50 9.54 -11.28
C PRO A 292 -1.93 9.14 -11.63
N ALA A 293 -2.46 8.08 -11.00
CA ALA A 293 -3.84 7.63 -11.23
C ALA A 293 -4.87 8.66 -10.73
N LEU A 294 -4.64 9.20 -9.53
CA LEU A 294 -5.51 10.21 -8.93
C LEU A 294 -5.50 11.54 -9.70
N ILE A 295 -4.35 11.98 -10.21
CA ILE A 295 -4.22 13.16 -11.06
C ILE A 295 -4.98 12.94 -12.39
N ALA A 296 -4.83 11.77 -13.00
CA ALA A 296 -5.55 11.43 -14.23
C ALA A 296 -7.08 11.41 -14.03
N LEU A 297 -7.53 11.01 -12.84
CA LEU A 297 -8.94 11.05 -12.44
C LEU A 297 -9.44 12.47 -12.07
N GLY A 298 -8.56 13.46 -11.94
CA GLY A 298 -8.92 14.81 -11.51
C GLY A 298 -9.26 14.90 -10.03
N ALA A 299 -8.54 14.12 -9.20
CA ALA A 299 -8.72 14.14 -7.77
C ALA A 299 -8.36 15.51 -7.15
N LYS A 300 -9.16 15.92 -6.16
CA LYS A 300 -8.89 17.07 -5.30
C LYS A 300 -8.27 16.56 -3.99
N LEU A 301 -7.18 17.19 -3.55
CA LEU A 301 -6.57 16.97 -2.25
C LEU A 301 -7.22 17.89 -1.21
N HIS A 302 -7.48 17.37 -0.01
CA HIS A 302 -7.98 18.11 1.14
C HIS A 302 -6.90 18.14 2.23
N LEU A 303 -6.46 19.34 2.61
CA LEU A 303 -5.48 19.59 3.64
C LEU A 303 -6.14 20.27 4.84
N ARG A 304 -5.68 19.96 6.05
CA ARG A 304 -6.19 20.53 7.31
C ARG A 304 -5.06 21.02 8.21
N ARG A 305 -5.23 22.21 8.77
CA ARG A 305 -4.33 22.84 9.75
C ARG A 305 -5.15 23.49 10.87
N GLY A 306 -5.23 22.85 12.04
CA GLY A 306 -6.18 23.23 13.08
C GLY A 306 -7.62 23.20 12.54
N ASP A 307 -8.34 24.32 12.66
CA ASP A 307 -9.68 24.50 12.10
C ASP A 307 -9.71 24.87 10.61
N GLN A 308 -8.56 25.27 10.05
CA GLN A 308 -8.47 25.70 8.66
C GLN A 308 -8.40 24.50 7.73
N ARG A 309 -9.19 24.53 6.66
CA ARG A 309 -9.17 23.54 5.58
C ARG A 309 -8.92 24.25 4.26
N ARG A 310 -8.08 23.65 3.43
CA ARG A 310 -7.86 24.08 2.06
C ARG A 310 -7.84 22.89 1.13
N ASP A 311 -8.26 23.13 -0.09
CA ASP A 311 -8.29 22.11 -1.12
C ASP A 311 -7.59 22.59 -2.38
N MET A 312 -7.04 21.65 -3.15
CA MET A 312 -6.40 21.93 -4.43
C MET A 312 -6.47 20.71 -5.36
N PRO A 313 -6.33 20.88 -6.69
CA PRO A 313 -6.00 19.76 -7.57
C PRO A 313 -4.79 19.00 -7.02
N LEU A 314 -4.83 17.67 -7.03
CA LEU A 314 -3.76 16.87 -6.41
C LEU A 314 -2.38 17.14 -7.02
N GLU A 315 -2.31 17.39 -8.32
CA GLU A 315 -1.07 17.72 -9.04
C GLU A 315 -0.36 18.97 -8.48
N ASP A 316 -1.12 19.94 -7.97
CA ASP A 316 -0.57 21.21 -7.45
C ASP A 316 0.12 21.04 -6.08
N TYR A 317 -0.13 19.93 -5.39
CA TYR A 317 0.52 19.62 -4.10
C TYR A 317 2.01 19.32 -4.26
N PHE A 318 2.44 18.82 -5.42
CA PHE A 318 3.82 18.41 -5.66
C PHE A 318 4.64 19.52 -6.32
N VAL A 319 5.27 20.37 -5.49
CA VAL A 319 5.99 21.58 -5.95
C VAL A 319 7.33 21.25 -6.61
N ALA A 320 8.13 20.39 -5.98
CA ALA A 320 9.42 19.94 -6.51
C ALA A 320 9.80 18.59 -5.87
N TYR A 321 10.88 17.98 -6.35
CA TYR A 321 11.40 16.76 -5.73
C TYR A 321 11.72 16.99 -4.24
N GLY A 322 11.08 16.21 -3.36
CA GLY A 322 11.21 16.36 -1.91
C GLY A 322 10.57 17.61 -1.32
N LYS A 323 9.71 18.31 -2.06
CA LYS A 323 8.99 19.50 -1.58
C LYS A 323 7.53 19.50 -2.02
N GLN A 324 6.63 19.60 -1.06
CA GLN A 324 5.19 19.66 -1.28
C GLN A 324 4.63 21.01 -0.79
N ASP A 325 3.45 21.39 -1.28
CA ASP A 325 2.69 22.51 -0.73
C ASP A 325 2.00 22.08 0.56
N ARG A 326 2.78 21.96 1.64
CA ARG A 326 2.29 21.64 2.99
C ARG A 326 2.80 22.66 3.99
N GLN A 327 1.88 23.33 4.69
CA GLN A 327 2.23 24.28 5.75
C GLN A 327 2.67 23.57 7.04
N ALA A 328 3.40 24.29 7.90
CA ALA A 328 3.75 23.79 9.23
C ALA A 328 2.47 23.54 10.07
N GLY A 329 2.34 22.33 10.60
CA GLY A 329 1.14 21.88 11.33
C GLY A 329 -0.06 21.51 10.44
N GLU A 330 0.13 21.38 9.12
CA GLU A 330 -0.89 20.96 8.15
C GLU A 330 -0.71 19.49 7.75
N PHE A 331 -1.80 18.72 7.71
CA PHE A 331 -1.79 17.32 7.31
C PHE A 331 -2.78 17.04 6.17
N VAL A 332 -2.56 15.92 5.47
CA VAL A 332 -3.50 15.42 4.46
C VAL A 332 -4.70 14.82 5.18
N GLU A 333 -5.89 15.39 4.98
CA GLU A 333 -7.13 14.93 5.60
C GLU A 333 -7.83 13.89 4.72
N ALA A 334 -7.93 14.16 3.42
CA ALA A 334 -8.63 13.29 2.47
C ALA A 334 -8.25 13.61 1.00
N ILE A 335 -8.74 12.77 0.09
CA ILE A 335 -8.90 13.11 -1.34
C ILE A 335 -10.38 12.99 -1.73
N SER A 336 -10.78 13.68 -2.79
CA SER A 336 -12.05 13.41 -3.48
C SER A 336 -11.85 13.20 -4.97
N ILE A 337 -12.55 12.22 -5.53
CA ILE A 337 -12.53 11.89 -6.95
C ILE A 337 -13.94 12.17 -7.50
N PRO A 338 -14.09 12.87 -8.63
CA PRO A 338 -15.41 13.08 -9.24
C PRO A 338 -16.00 11.74 -9.73
N ARG A 339 -17.32 11.55 -9.55
CA ARG A 339 -18.06 10.47 -10.18
C ARG A 339 -18.15 10.73 -11.67
N GLN A 340 -17.60 9.81 -12.45
CA GLN A 340 -17.49 9.94 -13.90
C GLN A 340 -17.53 8.57 -14.59
N ALA A 341 -17.80 8.58 -15.89
CA ALA A 341 -17.67 7.38 -16.71
C ALA A 341 -16.22 6.91 -16.71
N ASP A 342 -15.99 5.62 -16.47
CA ASP A 342 -14.64 5.08 -16.39
C ASP A 342 -14.02 4.94 -17.78
N ASN A 343 -12.99 5.75 -18.05
CA ASN A 343 -12.08 5.57 -19.18
C ASN A 343 -10.63 5.52 -18.71
N LEU A 344 -10.41 5.32 -17.39
CA LEU A 344 -9.09 5.33 -16.81
C LEU A 344 -8.36 4.04 -17.20
N LYS A 345 -7.11 4.20 -17.63
CA LYS A 345 -6.14 3.09 -17.69
C LYS A 345 -4.88 3.46 -16.95
N CYS A 346 -4.39 2.53 -16.15
CA CYS A 346 -3.18 2.65 -15.35
C CYS A 346 -2.17 1.59 -15.77
N TYR A 347 -0.98 2.01 -16.17
CA TYR A 347 0.10 1.12 -16.62
C TYR A 347 1.32 1.28 -15.74
N LYS A 348 1.66 0.20 -15.03
CA LYS A 348 2.86 0.11 -14.19
C LYS A 348 3.94 -0.72 -14.89
N LEU A 349 5.08 -0.10 -15.16
CA LEU A 349 6.26 -0.73 -15.75
C LEU A 349 7.42 -0.80 -14.76
N THR A 350 7.90 -2.02 -14.55
CA THR A 350 8.88 -2.42 -13.54
C THR A 350 9.75 -3.56 -14.07
N LYS A 351 10.85 -3.92 -13.38
CA LYS A 351 11.67 -5.08 -13.77
C LYS A 351 10.97 -6.40 -13.45
N ARG A 352 10.25 -6.45 -12.33
CA ARG A 352 9.44 -7.59 -11.89
C ARG A 352 7.98 -7.14 -11.77
N PHE A 353 7.02 -7.99 -12.14
CA PHE A 353 5.60 -7.60 -12.10
C PHE A 353 5.13 -7.22 -10.70
N ASP A 354 5.30 -8.12 -9.73
CA ASP A 354 4.80 -7.91 -8.38
C ASP A 354 5.90 -7.40 -7.45
N GLN A 355 5.48 -6.60 -6.47
CA GLN A 355 6.34 -6.01 -5.44
C GLN A 355 7.61 -5.40 -6.03
N ASP A 356 7.44 -4.44 -6.94
CA ASP A 356 8.53 -3.68 -7.53
C ASP A 356 8.11 -2.21 -7.67
N ILE A 357 9.10 -1.33 -7.62
CA ILE A 357 8.93 0.11 -7.71
C ILE A 357 8.95 0.53 -9.17
N SER A 358 7.95 1.31 -9.59
CA SER A 358 7.78 1.80 -10.95
C SER A 358 9.05 2.48 -11.49
N ALA A 359 9.50 2.01 -12.65
CA ALA A 359 10.34 2.82 -13.52
C ALA A 359 9.46 3.86 -14.22
N VAL A 360 8.32 3.45 -14.74
CA VAL A 360 7.31 4.34 -15.34
C VAL A 360 5.94 3.90 -14.86
N CYS A 361 5.16 4.84 -14.34
CA CYS A 361 3.75 4.65 -14.04
C CYS A 361 2.96 5.68 -14.85
N GLY A 362 2.24 5.23 -15.89
CA GLY A 362 1.45 6.11 -16.77
C GLY A 362 -0.04 5.88 -16.58
N CYS A 363 -0.79 6.96 -16.34
CA CYS A 363 -2.23 6.92 -16.14
C CYS A 363 -2.95 7.84 -17.13
N PHE A 364 -3.97 7.31 -17.79
CA PHE A 364 -4.64 7.94 -18.93
C PHE A 364 -6.14 7.95 -18.72
N MET A 365 -6.74 9.13 -18.84
CA MET A 365 -8.18 9.33 -18.84
C MET A 365 -8.53 10.17 -20.08
N ILE A 366 -8.89 9.49 -21.17
CA ILE A 366 -9.19 10.11 -22.46
C ILE A 366 -10.65 9.84 -22.81
N ARG A 367 -11.39 10.91 -23.16
CA ARG A 367 -12.78 10.80 -23.57
C ARG A 367 -12.93 11.14 -25.04
N VAL A 368 -13.53 10.23 -25.78
CA VAL A 368 -13.81 10.37 -27.21
C VAL A 368 -15.31 10.50 -27.42
N LYS A 369 -15.74 11.50 -28.19
CA LYS A 369 -17.15 11.72 -28.55
C LYS A 369 -17.25 11.91 -30.06
N ALA A 370 -18.10 11.10 -30.71
CA ALA A 370 -18.28 11.14 -32.16
C ALA A 370 -16.95 11.04 -32.97
N GLY A 371 -16.00 10.24 -32.47
CA GLY A 371 -14.69 10.02 -33.11
C GLY A 371 -13.64 11.09 -32.81
N GLU A 372 -13.95 12.13 -32.03
CA GLU A 372 -13.05 13.22 -31.66
C GLU A 372 -12.70 13.17 -30.18
N ILE A 373 -11.45 13.48 -29.84
CA ILE A 373 -10.95 13.53 -28.47
C ILE A 373 -11.42 14.84 -27.83
N VAL A 374 -12.33 14.76 -26.88
CA VAL A 374 -12.91 15.93 -26.20
C VAL A 374 -12.25 16.25 -24.86
N GLU A 375 -11.51 15.30 -24.31
CA GLU A 375 -10.81 15.45 -23.02
C GLU A 375 -9.64 14.48 -22.96
N ALA A 376 -8.52 14.93 -22.39
CA ALA A 376 -7.36 14.11 -22.10
C ALA A 376 -6.73 14.58 -20.77
N ARG A 377 -6.70 13.67 -19.80
CA ARG A 377 -5.91 13.78 -18.56
C ARG A 377 -4.92 12.64 -18.52
N ILE A 378 -3.64 12.97 -18.66
CA ILE A 378 -2.54 12.01 -18.78
C ILE A 378 -1.47 12.41 -17.77
N ALA A 379 -1.18 11.54 -16.82
CA ALA A 379 -0.22 11.82 -15.75
C ALA A 379 0.77 10.67 -15.57
N PHE A 380 1.99 11.02 -15.16
CA PHE A 380 3.08 10.07 -15.00
C PHE A 380 3.79 10.18 -13.66
N GLY A 381 4.19 9.03 -13.12
CA GLY A 381 5.20 8.86 -12.08
C GLY A 381 6.49 8.28 -12.67
N GLY A 382 7.63 8.60 -12.06
CA GLY A 382 8.96 8.13 -12.48
C GLY A 382 9.54 8.81 -13.72
N MET A 383 8.87 9.85 -14.24
CA MET A 383 9.28 10.58 -15.45
C MET A 383 9.89 11.96 -15.15
N ALA A 384 9.71 12.48 -13.94
CA ALA A 384 10.21 13.78 -13.49
C ALA A 384 10.44 13.78 -11.96
N GLY A 385 10.85 14.93 -11.40
CA GLY A 385 11.03 15.10 -9.95
C GLY A 385 9.73 15.09 -9.14
N THR A 386 8.58 15.20 -9.79
CA THR A 386 7.23 15.13 -9.20
C THR A 386 6.29 14.36 -10.14
N PRO A 387 5.19 13.77 -9.64
CA PRO A 387 4.14 13.28 -10.51
C PRO A 387 3.36 14.47 -11.09
N HIS A 388 3.28 14.56 -12.42
CA HIS A 388 2.56 15.64 -13.09
C HIS A 388 2.01 15.23 -14.46
N ARG A 389 1.18 16.10 -15.02
CA ARG A 389 0.49 15.90 -16.31
C ARG A 389 1.40 16.10 -17.51
N ALA A 390 1.04 15.44 -18.61
CA ALA A 390 1.69 15.55 -19.92
C ALA A 390 0.99 16.63 -20.77
N ASP A 391 1.13 17.90 -20.38
CA ASP A 391 0.34 19.01 -20.93
C ASP A 391 0.49 19.18 -22.45
N HIS A 392 1.68 18.97 -23.02
CA HIS A 392 1.90 19.08 -24.46
C HIS A 392 1.25 17.90 -25.20
N VAL A 393 1.37 16.69 -24.67
CA VAL A 393 0.68 15.50 -25.20
C VAL A 393 -0.82 15.71 -25.18
N GLU A 394 -1.41 16.13 -24.07
CA GLU A 394 -2.84 16.39 -23.95
C GLU A 394 -3.34 17.44 -24.95
N LYS A 395 -2.64 18.57 -25.08
CA LYS A 395 -2.97 19.63 -26.05
C LYS A 395 -2.89 19.15 -27.49
N SER A 396 -1.98 18.23 -27.79
CA SER A 396 -1.86 17.66 -29.14
C SER A 396 -2.99 16.69 -29.49
N LEU A 397 -3.64 16.09 -28.48
CA LEU A 397 -4.74 15.15 -28.62
C LEU A 397 -6.10 15.87 -28.71
N ILE A 398 -6.37 16.83 -27.84
CA ILE A 398 -7.70 17.45 -27.75
C ILE A 398 -8.10 18.12 -29.08
N GLY A 399 -9.33 17.85 -29.54
CA GLY A 399 -9.87 18.35 -30.80
C GLY A 399 -9.41 17.58 -32.04
N ARG A 400 -8.66 16.49 -31.87
CA ARG A 400 -8.20 15.63 -32.98
C ARG A 400 -9.04 14.34 -33.07
N PRO A 401 -9.09 13.70 -34.26
CA PRO A 401 -9.70 12.39 -34.41
C PRO A 401 -8.98 11.32 -33.59
N TRP A 402 -9.71 10.36 -33.02
CA TRP A 402 -9.12 9.21 -32.32
C TRP A 402 -8.62 8.15 -33.31
N ASN A 403 -7.41 8.34 -33.85
CA ASN A 403 -6.80 7.46 -34.86
C ASN A 403 -5.26 7.35 -34.72
N GLU A 404 -4.65 6.42 -35.45
CA GLU A 404 -3.20 6.13 -35.38
C GLU A 404 -2.31 7.33 -35.73
N GLU A 405 -2.71 8.16 -36.68
CA GLU A 405 -1.97 9.36 -37.08
C GLU A 405 -1.87 10.33 -35.90
N THR A 406 -3.00 10.59 -35.24
CA THR A 406 -3.07 11.46 -34.06
C THR A 406 -2.22 10.92 -32.91
N ILE A 407 -2.28 9.61 -32.65
CA ILE A 407 -1.44 8.96 -31.63
C ILE A 407 0.04 9.11 -31.95
N THR A 408 0.43 8.90 -33.21
CA THR A 408 1.83 9.02 -33.64
C THR A 408 2.35 10.44 -33.44
N LEU A 409 1.56 11.45 -33.77
CA LEU A 409 1.92 12.86 -33.54
C LEU A 409 2.02 13.18 -32.04
N ALA A 410 1.05 12.73 -31.23
CA ALA A 410 1.04 12.98 -29.79
C ALA A 410 2.21 12.30 -29.04
N ARG A 411 2.69 11.14 -29.52
CA ARG A 411 3.86 10.45 -28.94
C ARG A 411 5.13 11.32 -29.00
N ALA A 412 5.32 12.12 -30.05
CA ALA A 412 6.49 12.97 -30.17
C ALA A 412 6.53 14.08 -29.09
N GLU A 413 5.36 14.50 -28.60
CA GLU A 413 5.22 15.61 -27.65
C GLU A 413 5.68 15.28 -26.22
N PHE A 414 5.80 13.99 -25.87
CA PHE A 414 6.30 13.54 -24.57
C PHE A 414 7.66 14.15 -24.19
N THR A 415 8.52 14.40 -25.19
CA THR A 415 9.84 15.02 -24.98
C THR A 415 9.79 16.47 -24.50
N LYS A 416 8.66 17.15 -24.69
CA LYS A 416 8.43 18.52 -24.20
C LYS A 416 7.91 18.52 -22.77
N ASP A 417 7.26 17.43 -22.35
CA ASP A 417 6.72 17.27 -21.00
C ASP A 417 7.73 16.66 -20.03
N TYR A 418 8.58 15.74 -20.49
CA TYR A 418 9.45 14.95 -19.60
C TYR A 418 10.90 14.86 -20.07
N THR A 419 11.83 14.98 -19.12
CA THR A 419 13.25 14.66 -19.26
C THR A 419 13.65 13.66 -18.17
N PRO A 420 13.36 12.36 -18.37
CA PRO A 420 13.57 11.36 -17.33
C PRO A 420 15.05 11.13 -17.02
N MET A 421 15.33 10.63 -15.82
CA MET A 421 16.69 10.25 -15.41
C MET A 421 16.99 8.78 -15.68
N SER A 422 18.27 8.46 -15.85
CA SER A 422 18.77 7.08 -15.83
C SER A 422 19.13 6.67 -14.40
N ASP A 423 18.75 5.46 -14.01
CA ASP A 423 19.16 4.84 -12.74
C ASP A 423 19.29 3.32 -12.89
N MET A 424 19.51 2.61 -11.78
CA MET A 424 19.58 1.15 -11.79
C MET A 424 18.28 0.49 -12.27
N ARG A 425 17.14 1.19 -12.26
CA ARG A 425 15.79 0.72 -12.58
C ARG A 425 15.56 0.73 -14.10
N ALA A 426 15.92 1.82 -14.77
CA ALA A 426 15.82 1.98 -16.22
C ALA A 426 16.65 3.17 -16.71
N SER A 427 17.07 3.15 -17.98
CA SER A 427 17.65 4.33 -18.63
C SER A 427 16.57 5.37 -18.95
N ALA A 428 16.99 6.63 -19.10
CA ALA A 428 16.13 7.74 -19.50
C ALA A 428 15.44 7.47 -20.84
N GLU A 429 16.16 6.91 -21.82
CA GLU A 429 15.63 6.58 -23.14
C GLU A 429 14.53 5.53 -23.03
N TYR A 430 14.76 4.47 -22.25
CA TYR A 430 13.76 3.42 -22.03
C TYR A 430 12.51 3.96 -21.34
N ARG A 431 12.66 4.85 -20.36
CA ARG A 431 11.52 5.49 -19.67
C ARG A 431 10.67 6.31 -20.63
N LEU A 432 11.32 7.13 -21.47
CA LEU A 432 10.64 7.97 -22.45
C LEU A 432 9.92 7.13 -23.52
N GLU A 433 10.60 6.13 -24.08
CA GLU A 433 9.99 5.24 -25.07
C GLU A 433 8.81 4.46 -24.47
N ALA A 434 8.94 3.98 -23.24
CA ALA A 434 7.86 3.30 -22.52
C ALA A 434 6.63 4.21 -22.33
N ALA A 435 6.82 5.47 -21.94
CA ALA A 435 5.72 6.43 -21.78
C ALA A 435 4.97 6.66 -23.10
N GLN A 436 5.70 6.79 -24.22
CA GLN A 436 5.11 6.91 -25.56
C GLN A 436 4.36 5.64 -25.99
N ASN A 437 4.92 4.47 -25.67
CA ASN A 437 4.29 3.19 -25.99
C ASN A 437 3.05 2.92 -25.12
N MET A 438 2.97 3.46 -23.89
CA MET A 438 1.76 3.40 -23.07
C MET A 438 0.59 4.17 -23.70
N LEU A 439 0.82 5.31 -24.36
CA LEU A 439 -0.24 5.99 -25.14
C LEU A 439 -0.72 5.13 -26.31
N THR A 440 0.21 4.47 -27.01
CA THR A 440 -0.14 3.52 -28.08
C THR A 440 -0.95 2.35 -27.54
N ARG A 441 -0.54 1.80 -26.38
CA ARG A 441 -1.26 0.74 -25.70
C ARG A 441 -2.69 1.14 -25.35
N TYR A 442 -2.87 2.35 -24.80
CA TYR A 442 -4.19 2.90 -24.50
C TYR A 442 -5.09 2.94 -25.74
N PHE A 443 -4.54 3.44 -26.85
CA PHE A 443 -5.26 3.47 -28.13
C PHE A 443 -5.66 2.06 -28.57
N LEU A 444 -4.73 1.11 -28.62
CA LEU A 444 -5.00 -0.25 -29.05
C LEU A 444 -6.04 -0.95 -28.16
N GLU A 445 -5.94 -0.81 -26.83
CA GLU A 445 -6.93 -1.36 -25.89
C GLU A 445 -8.33 -0.76 -26.13
N SER A 446 -8.43 0.55 -26.43
CA SER A 446 -9.69 1.19 -26.78
C SER A 446 -10.31 0.68 -28.09
N GLN A 447 -9.49 0.09 -28.98
CA GLN A 447 -9.93 -0.57 -30.21
C GLN A 447 -10.25 -2.07 -29.99
N GLY A 448 -10.21 -2.57 -28.76
CA GLY A 448 -10.46 -3.97 -28.44
C GLY A 448 -9.28 -4.90 -28.72
N ILE A 449 -8.07 -4.37 -28.92
CA ILE A 449 -6.86 -5.17 -29.12
C ILE A 449 -6.30 -5.58 -27.75
N ALA A 450 -6.07 -6.88 -27.57
CA ALA A 450 -5.43 -7.40 -26.37
C ALA A 450 -3.95 -6.99 -26.32
N THR A 451 -3.53 -6.36 -25.23
CA THR A 451 -2.14 -5.87 -25.05
C THR A 451 -1.52 -6.25 -23.70
N ASN A 452 -2.28 -6.88 -22.82
CA ASN A 452 -1.83 -7.21 -21.47
C ASN A 452 -1.22 -8.62 -21.42
N VAL A 453 0.10 -8.70 -21.25
CA VAL A 453 0.81 -9.98 -21.10
C VAL A 453 0.32 -10.81 -19.92
N LEU A 454 -0.23 -10.17 -18.87
CA LEU A 454 -0.75 -10.86 -17.69
C LEU A 454 -2.13 -11.51 -17.90
N GLU A 455 -2.79 -11.23 -19.03
CA GLU A 455 -4.06 -11.87 -19.42
C GLU A 455 -3.87 -13.05 -20.37
N VAL A 456 -2.62 -13.34 -20.78
CA VAL A 456 -2.30 -14.47 -21.65
C VAL A 456 -2.40 -15.77 -20.86
N THR A 457 -3.29 -16.66 -21.28
CA THR A 457 -3.44 -18.02 -20.73
C THR A 457 -2.79 -19.05 -21.64
N ALA A 458 -2.17 -20.07 -21.05
CA ALA A 458 -1.50 -21.17 -21.75
C ALA A 458 -2.47 -22.21 -22.34
#